data_AF-A0A0U5F7M8-F1
#
_entry.id   AF-A0A0U5F7M8-F1
#
_cell.length_a   1.000
_cell.length_b   1.000
_cell.length_c   1.000
_cell.angle_alpha   90.00
_cell.angle_beta   90.00
_cell.angle_gamma   90.00
#
_symmetry.space_group_name_H-M   'P 1'
#
loop_
_entity.id
_entity.type
_entity.pdbx_description
1 polymer ?
#
loop_
_entity_poly.entity_id
_entity_poly.type
_entity_poly.pdbx_seq_one_letter_code
_entity_poly.pdbx_strand_id
1 'polypeptide(L)'
;MSIMPKLAVVLLSTGLLVSAAQAQTMSPAELDRLSAQRQAEIGSRDWGAPVAAAPEAPPVPLKDPATCMSPRTEFETLYAGPSKHAKKIGVALPQLAVTTTTSGEWTRIIRGQGRYAWIPTADVLPWHSTTATAGTHCTVAGIRPADGVVVFSYPGA
;
A
#
# COMPACT_ATOMS: atom_id res chain seq x y z
N MET A 1 -70.90 -22.60 2.55
CA MET A 1 -69.58 -21.97 2.45
C MET A 1 -68.89 -22.03 3.80
N SER A 2 -67.62 -22.40 3.79
CA SER A 2 -66.61 -22.30 4.87
C SER A 2 -66.81 -23.13 6.15
N ILE A 3 -66.10 -24.26 6.22
CA ILE A 3 -65.51 -24.79 7.46
C ILE A 3 -64.11 -25.32 7.09
N MET A 4 -63.06 -24.62 7.51
CA MET A 4 -61.65 -24.99 7.34
C MET A 4 -61.26 -26.17 8.24
N PRO A 5 -60.33 -27.06 7.81
CA PRO A 5 -59.56 -27.90 8.72
C PRO A 5 -58.12 -27.37 8.90
N LYS A 6 -57.84 -27.04 10.17
CA LYS A 6 -56.68 -27.43 11.01
C LYS A 6 -55.27 -27.64 10.41
N LEU A 7 -54.33 -26.97 11.10
CA LEU A 7 -52.99 -27.43 11.55
C LEU A 7 -51.87 -27.62 10.51
N ALA A 8 -50.82 -26.80 10.60
CA ALA A 8 -49.53 -27.21 11.18
C ALA A 8 -48.53 -26.03 11.22
N VAL A 9 -47.95 -25.84 12.40
CA VAL A 9 -46.80 -24.98 12.69
C VAL A 9 -45.51 -25.77 12.40
N VAL A 10 -44.41 -25.04 12.17
CA VAL A 10 -42.99 -25.43 12.19
C VAL A 10 -42.37 -25.65 10.82
N LEU A 11 -41.52 -24.70 10.41
CA LEU A 11 -40.08 -24.95 10.18
C LEU A 11 -39.33 -23.61 10.12
N LEU A 12 -38.81 -23.21 11.28
CA LEU A 12 -37.67 -22.31 11.40
C LEU A 12 -36.40 -23.14 11.14
N SER A 13 -35.70 -22.86 10.06
CA SER A 13 -34.26 -23.14 9.93
C SER A 13 -33.60 -22.07 9.08
N THR A 14 -33.25 -20.99 9.76
CA THR A 14 -32.08 -20.15 9.51
C THR A 14 -30.88 -20.98 9.03
N GLY A 15 -30.14 -20.49 8.04
CA GLY A 15 -28.85 -21.10 7.72
C GLY A 15 -28.20 -20.57 6.45
N LEU A 16 -27.65 -19.36 6.57
CA LEU A 16 -26.61 -18.77 5.73
C LEU A 16 -25.78 -19.81 4.94
N LEU A 17 -26.08 -20.00 3.66
CA LEU A 17 -25.07 -20.49 2.73
C LEU A 17 -24.10 -19.34 2.50
N VAL A 18 -23.13 -19.24 3.40
CA VAL A 18 -21.88 -18.55 3.17
C VAL A 18 -21.26 -19.19 1.94
N SER A 19 -21.44 -18.57 0.76
CA SER A 19 -20.58 -18.86 -0.38
C SER A 19 -19.16 -18.49 0.04
N ALA A 20 -18.42 -19.49 0.51
CA ALA A 20 -16.97 -19.39 0.58
C ALA A 20 -16.50 -19.15 -0.86
N ALA A 21 -16.15 -17.90 -1.17
CA ALA A 21 -15.41 -17.57 -2.36
C ALA A 21 -14.02 -18.21 -2.23
N GLN A 22 -13.93 -19.50 -2.56
CA GLN A 22 -12.64 -20.15 -2.73
C GLN A 22 -12.01 -19.54 -3.98
N ALA A 23 -10.84 -18.94 -3.84
CA ALA A 23 -10.01 -18.61 -4.98
C ALA A 23 -9.79 -19.91 -5.76
N GLN A 24 -10.27 -19.97 -7.00
CA GLN A 24 -10.08 -21.14 -7.84
C GLN A 24 -8.57 -21.29 -8.07
N THR A 25 -7.96 -22.27 -7.42
CA THR A 25 -6.55 -22.61 -7.60
C THR A 25 -6.40 -23.35 -8.92
N MET A 26 -6.42 -22.60 -10.02
CA MET A 26 -6.14 -23.14 -11.35
C MET A 26 -4.63 -23.41 -11.47
N SER A 27 -4.28 -24.49 -12.14
CA SER A 27 -2.86 -24.77 -12.42
C SER A 27 -2.29 -23.74 -13.40
N PRO A 28 -0.97 -23.49 -13.40
CA PRO A 28 -0.33 -22.59 -14.36
C PRO A 28 -0.67 -22.93 -15.83
N ALA A 29 -0.69 -24.21 -16.17
CA ALA A 29 -1.03 -24.67 -17.53
C ALA A 29 -2.49 -24.33 -17.92
N GLU A 30 -3.42 -24.37 -16.97
CA GLU A 30 -4.81 -23.97 -17.23
C GLU A 30 -4.95 -22.45 -17.34
N LEU A 31 -4.18 -21.68 -16.56
CA LEU A 31 -4.11 -20.22 -16.71
C LEU A 31 -3.54 -19.84 -18.08
N ASP A 32 -2.51 -20.52 -18.55
CA ASP A 32 -1.93 -20.30 -19.88
C ASP A 32 -2.92 -20.63 -20.98
N ARG A 33 -3.64 -21.76 -20.86
CA ARG A 33 -4.69 -22.15 -21.80
C ARG A 33 -5.83 -21.12 -21.84
N LEU A 34 -6.30 -20.66 -20.67
CA LEU A 34 -7.35 -19.64 -20.58
C LEU A 34 -6.87 -18.28 -21.11
N SER A 35 -5.61 -17.91 -20.86
CA SER A 35 -5.00 -16.69 -21.39
C SER A 35 -4.98 -16.73 -22.92
N ALA A 36 -4.48 -17.83 -23.49
CA ALA A 36 -4.46 -18.04 -24.94
C ALA A 36 -5.86 -18.04 -25.56
N GLN A 37 -6.82 -18.70 -24.92
CA GLN A 37 -8.23 -18.70 -25.36
C GLN A 37 -8.82 -17.28 -25.36
N ARG A 38 -8.64 -16.51 -24.29
CA ARG A 38 -9.14 -15.13 -24.19
C ARG A 38 -8.46 -14.20 -25.20
N GLN A 39 -7.15 -14.36 -25.41
CA GLN A 39 -6.43 -13.61 -26.44
C GLN A 39 -6.96 -13.92 -27.84
N ALA A 40 -7.28 -15.19 -28.13
CA ALA A 40 -7.89 -15.59 -29.39
C ALA A 40 -9.31 -15.03 -29.57
N GLU A 41 -10.12 -15.00 -28.51
CA GLU A 41 -11.48 -14.43 -28.52
C GLU A 41 -11.48 -12.90 -28.71
N ILE A 42 -10.49 -12.19 -28.16
CA ILE A 42 -10.35 -10.73 -28.33
C ILE A 42 -9.95 -10.38 -29.77
N GLY A 43 -9.14 -11.22 -30.42
CA GLY A 43 -8.65 -11.01 -31.79
C GLY A 43 -7.72 -9.79 -31.94
N SER A 44 -7.32 -9.49 -33.18
CA SER A 44 -6.52 -8.30 -33.48
C SER A 44 -7.40 -7.05 -33.44
N ARG A 45 -7.46 -6.40 -32.28
CA ARG A 45 -8.19 -5.15 -32.11
C ARG A 45 -7.20 -3.99 -32.09
N ASP A 46 -7.40 -3.03 -32.99
CA ASP A 46 -6.70 -1.74 -32.93
C ASP A 46 -7.34 -0.89 -31.83
N TRP A 47 -6.57 -0.60 -30.79
CA TRP A 47 -6.98 0.22 -29.65
C TRP A 47 -6.68 1.71 -29.86
N GLY A 48 -6.14 2.06 -31.04
CA GLY A 48 -5.59 3.37 -31.31
C GLY A 48 -4.24 3.58 -30.63
N ALA A 49 -3.68 4.77 -30.84
CA ALA A 49 -2.46 5.16 -30.15
C ALA A 49 -2.71 5.21 -28.62
N PRO A 50 -1.74 4.77 -27.78
CA PRO A 50 -1.81 4.99 -26.36
C PRO A 50 -2.06 6.47 -26.06
N VAL A 51 -3.07 6.75 -25.24
CA VAL A 51 -3.30 8.11 -24.78
C VAL A 51 -2.18 8.46 -23.80
N ALA A 52 -1.42 9.51 -24.09
CA ALA A 52 -0.38 9.99 -23.19
C ALA A 52 -1.01 10.32 -21.83
N ALA A 53 -0.40 9.83 -20.76
CA ALA A 53 -0.81 10.22 -19.42
C ALA A 53 -0.71 11.74 -19.26
N ALA A 54 -1.67 12.34 -18.57
CA ALA A 54 -1.59 13.76 -18.23
C ALA A 54 -0.29 14.02 -17.44
N PRO A 55 0.39 15.17 -17.66
CA PRO A 55 1.56 15.54 -16.87
C PRO A 55 1.24 15.50 -15.38
N GLU A 56 2.10 14.86 -14.60
CA GLU A 56 1.90 14.77 -13.17
C GLU A 56 2.16 16.14 -12.53
N ALA A 57 1.28 16.56 -11.61
CA ALA A 57 1.47 17.78 -10.87
C ALA A 57 2.73 17.68 -9.99
N PRO A 58 3.51 18.78 -9.83
CA PRO A 58 4.70 18.76 -9.00
C PRO A 58 4.35 18.44 -7.53
N PRO A 59 5.25 17.76 -6.78
CA PRO A 59 5.03 17.50 -5.37
C PRO A 59 4.83 18.78 -4.57
N VAL A 60 3.88 18.76 -3.63
CA VAL A 60 3.63 19.85 -2.69
C VAL A 60 4.66 19.75 -1.55
N PRO A 61 5.26 20.87 -1.11
CA PRO A 61 6.21 20.86 -0.01
C PRO A 61 5.63 20.26 1.28
N LEU A 62 6.50 19.59 2.04
CA LEU A 62 6.15 19.10 3.36
C LEU A 62 5.97 20.26 4.35
N LYS A 63 5.06 20.08 5.31
CA LYS A 63 4.86 21.03 6.40
C LYS A 63 6.09 21.12 7.31
N ASP A 64 6.69 19.97 7.62
CA ASP A 64 7.89 19.86 8.44
C ASP A 64 9.07 19.41 7.56
N PRO A 65 10.29 19.88 7.85
CA PRO A 65 11.48 19.38 7.18
C PRO A 65 11.64 17.88 7.46
N ALA A 66 12.05 17.14 6.43
CA ALA A 66 12.32 15.72 6.53
C ALA A 66 13.58 15.34 5.75
N THR A 67 14.32 14.39 6.31
CA THR A 67 15.51 13.80 5.72
C THR A 67 15.19 12.41 5.18
N CYS A 68 15.72 12.07 4.02
CA CYS A 68 15.59 10.73 3.48
C CYS A 68 16.53 9.77 4.24
N MET A 69 15.95 8.71 4.80
CA MET A 69 16.66 7.67 5.55
C MET A 69 16.16 6.30 5.11
N SER A 70 16.79 5.24 5.61
CA SER A 70 16.36 3.85 5.39
C SER A 70 16.04 3.16 6.72
N PRO A 71 15.09 2.23 6.75
CA PRO A 71 14.92 1.36 7.91
C PRO A 71 16.13 0.42 8.03
N ARG A 72 16.37 -0.13 9.23
CA ARG A 72 17.44 -1.12 9.45
C ARG A 72 17.17 -2.41 8.67
N THR A 73 15.94 -2.88 8.70
CA THR A 73 15.48 -4.03 7.92
C THR A 73 14.30 -3.66 7.05
N GLU A 74 14.04 -4.45 6.01
CA GLU A 74 12.79 -4.29 5.28
C GLU A 74 11.61 -4.57 6.23
N PHE A 75 10.56 -3.77 6.15
CA PHE A 75 9.32 -3.93 6.92
C PHE A 75 9.39 -3.65 8.44
N GLU A 76 10.30 -2.79 8.89
CA GLU A 76 10.30 -2.32 10.30
C GLU A 76 8.91 -1.81 10.74
N THR A 77 8.47 -2.16 11.94
CA THR A 77 7.10 -1.81 12.38
C THR A 77 6.95 -0.31 12.64
N LEU A 78 5.84 0.27 12.17
CA LEU A 78 5.47 1.65 12.44
C LEU A 78 4.35 1.75 13.49
N TYR A 79 4.47 2.74 14.36
CA TYR A 79 3.62 2.92 15.53
C TYR A 79 2.89 4.26 15.47
N ALA A 80 1.67 4.31 16.03
CA ALA A 80 0.87 5.53 16.12
C ALA A 80 1.41 6.55 17.13
N GLY A 81 2.26 6.11 18.05
CA GLY A 81 2.87 6.93 19.10
C GLY A 81 4.26 6.41 19.48
N PRO A 82 5.05 7.19 20.25
CA PRO A 82 6.43 6.87 20.63
C PRO A 82 6.48 5.84 21.77
N SER A 83 5.93 4.64 21.53
CA SER A 83 5.88 3.57 22.53
C SER A 83 5.67 2.22 21.86
N LYS A 84 6.33 1.19 22.39
CA LYS A 84 6.14 -0.20 21.95
C LYS A 84 4.72 -0.73 22.20
N HIS A 85 3.98 -0.10 23.10
CA HIS A 85 2.59 -0.41 23.41
C HIS A 85 1.60 0.39 22.56
N ALA A 86 2.06 1.37 21.77
CA ALA A 86 1.20 2.10 20.86
C ALA A 86 0.69 1.17 19.75
N LYS A 87 -0.47 1.53 19.18
CA LYS A 87 -1.05 0.81 18.05
C LYS A 87 -0.05 0.73 16.90
N LYS A 88 0.20 -0.48 16.40
CA LYS A 88 0.93 -0.72 15.14
C LYS A 88 0.05 -0.28 13.97
N ILE A 89 0.60 0.54 13.08
CA ILE A 89 -0.15 1.19 11.97
C ILE A 89 0.42 0.89 10.59
N GLY A 90 1.37 -0.03 10.51
CA GLY A 90 1.95 -0.50 9.27
C GLY A 90 3.42 -0.87 9.45
N VAL A 91 4.11 -0.94 8.32
CA VAL A 91 5.54 -1.24 8.21
C VAL A 91 6.25 -0.17 7.39
N ALA A 92 7.53 0.00 7.62
CA ALA A 92 8.42 0.90 6.92
C ALA A 92 8.62 0.43 5.48
N LEU A 93 8.60 1.39 4.56
CA LEU A 93 9.08 1.20 3.20
C LEU A 93 10.61 1.36 3.17
N PRO A 94 11.30 0.93 2.08
CA PRO A 94 12.76 1.04 1.97
C PRO A 94 13.30 2.48 2.13
N GLN A 95 12.45 3.48 1.95
CA GLN A 95 12.76 4.89 2.19
C GLN A 95 11.81 5.49 3.24
N LEU A 96 12.38 6.31 4.11
CA LEU A 96 11.70 7.01 5.17
C LEU A 96 11.89 8.52 5.01
N ALA A 97 10.82 9.28 5.17
CA ALA A 97 10.90 10.73 5.37
C ALA A 97 10.95 11.03 6.88
N VAL A 98 12.15 11.10 7.43
CA VAL A 98 12.39 11.23 8.87
C VAL A 98 12.39 12.70 9.26
N THR A 99 11.57 13.07 10.25
CA THR A 99 11.58 14.43 10.80
C THR A 99 12.67 14.58 11.86
N THR A 100 12.97 15.81 12.25
CA THR A 100 13.88 16.09 13.39
C THR A 100 13.25 15.83 14.76
N THR A 101 11.97 15.44 14.82
CA THR A 101 11.24 15.24 16.06
C THR A 101 11.49 13.84 16.62
N THR A 102 12.00 13.79 17.85
CA THR A 102 12.20 12.57 18.63
C THR A 102 11.43 12.61 19.95
N SER A 103 11.17 11.45 20.55
CA SER A 103 10.58 11.30 21.88
C SER A 103 11.15 10.04 22.53
N GLY A 104 12.08 10.22 23.46
CA GLY A 104 12.88 9.13 23.99
C GLY A 104 13.62 8.39 22.87
N GLU A 105 13.47 7.06 22.82
CA GLU A 105 14.09 6.22 21.80
C GLU A 105 13.30 6.17 20.48
N TRP A 106 12.31 7.04 20.28
CA TRP A 106 11.45 7.02 19.10
C TRP A 106 11.70 8.23 18.20
N THR A 107 11.71 7.98 16.90
CA THR A 107 11.84 9.01 15.87
C THR A 107 10.52 9.12 15.10
N ARG A 108 10.09 10.36 14.83
CA ARG A 108 8.87 10.63 14.08
C ARG A 108 9.17 10.70 12.59
N ILE A 109 8.34 10.04 11.79
CA ILE A 109 8.42 10.03 10.34
C ILE A 109 7.14 10.59 9.71
N ILE A 110 7.26 11.11 8.50
CA ILE A 110 6.13 11.49 7.65
C ILE A 110 5.75 10.30 6.77
N ARG A 111 4.45 10.03 6.72
CA ARG A 111 3.79 9.05 5.86
C ARG A 111 2.91 9.77 4.83
N GLY A 112 2.28 8.97 3.98
CA GLY A 112 1.29 9.46 3.03
C GLY A 112 0.24 10.38 3.68
N GLN A 113 -0.24 11.34 2.90
CA GLN A 113 -1.16 12.41 3.26
C GLN A 113 -0.62 13.32 4.38
N GLY A 114 0.70 13.39 4.55
CA GLY A 114 1.34 14.22 5.59
C GLY A 114 1.08 13.73 7.01
N ARG A 115 0.60 12.49 7.18
CA ARG A 115 0.36 11.89 8.50
C ARG A 115 1.67 11.46 9.12
N TYR A 116 1.73 11.41 10.45
CA TYR A 116 2.93 10.96 11.15
C TYR A 116 2.84 9.52 11.65
N ALA A 117 4.00 8.91 11.81
CA ALA A 117 4.20 7.66 12.52
C ALA A 117 5.48 7.74 13.35
N TRP A 118 5.67 6.73 14.20
CA TRP A 118 6.85 6.58 15.03
C TRP A 118 7.52 5.24 14.73
N ILE A 119 8.84 5.26 14.72
CA ILE A 119 9.72 4.09 14.56
C ILE A 119 10.79 4.17 15.64
N PRO A 120 11.29 3.04 16.18
CA PRO A 120 12.43 3.08 17.08
C PRO A 120 13.62 3.73 16.36
N THR A 121 14.31 4.64 17.05
CA THR A 121 15.41 5.44 16.49
C THR A 121 16.57 4.57 16.05
N ALA A 122 16.82 3.48 16.78
CA ALA A 122 17.84 2.51 16.42
C ALA A 122 17.57 1.87 15.04
N ASP A 123 16.32 1.80 14.61
CA ASP A 123 15.90 1.17 13.36
C ASP A 123 15.92 2.16 12.18
N VAL A 124 16.41 3.39 12.40
CA VAL A 124 16.60 4.41 11.35
C VAL A 124 18.09 4.52 11.04
N LEU A 125 18.45 4.22 9.79
CA LEU A 125 19.82 4.29 9.30
C LEU A 125 19.97 5.40 8.25
N PRO A 126 21.21 5.89 8.02
CA PRO A 126 21.50 6.67 6.82
C PRO A 126 20.97 5.95 5.58
N TRP A 127 20.44 6.74 4.63
CA TRP A 127 19.91 6.17 3.40
C TRP A 127 20.97 5.33 2.69
N HIS A 128 20.54 4.16 2.23
CA HIS A 128 21.34 3.27 1.42
C HIS A 128 20.49 2.68 0.29
N SER A 129 21.15 2.29 -0.79
CA SER A 129 20.53 1.61 -1.92
C SER A 129 21.46 0.55 -2.46
N THR A 130 20.90 -0.60 -2.84
CA THR A 130 21.63 -1.70 -3.49
C THR A 130 21.70 -1.53 -5.01
N THR A 131 20.93 -0.58 -5.57
CA THR A 131 20.78 -0.40 -7.02
C THR A 131 21.21 0.99 -7.51
N ALA A 132 21.44 1.94 -6.62
CA ALA A 132 21.82 3.30 -7.00
C ALA A 132 23.31 3.40 -7.36
N THR A 133 23.63 4.27 -8.31
CA THR A 133 25.01 4.61 -8.69
C THR A 133 25.74 5.27 -7.52
N ALA A 134 27.05 5.06 -7.41
CA ALA A 134 27.89 5.72 -6.41
C ALA A 134 27.76 7.26 -6.52
N GLY A 135 27.58 7.92 -5.38
CA GLY A 135 27.37 9.37 -5.32
C GLY A 135 25.90 9.82 -5.47
N THR A 136 24.97 8.90 -5.72
CA THR A 136 23.54 9.21 -5.63
C THR A 136 23.20 9.60 -4.20
N HIS A 137 22.42 10.67 -4.05
CA HIS A 137 21.85 11.06 -2.75
C HIS A 137 20.33 10.90 -2.78
N CYS A 138 19.71 10.64 -1.64
CA CYS A 138 18.26 10.67 -1.53
C CYS A 138 17.79 11.95 -0.85
N THR A 139 16.77 12.59 -1.42
CA THR A 139 16.11 13.76 -0.86
C THR A 139 14.60 13.55 -0.81
N VAL A 140 13.91 14.25 0.09
CA VAL A 140 12.44 14.25 0.15
C VAL A 140 11.92 15.42 -0.66
N ALA A 141 11.21 15.14 -1.75
CA ALA A 141 10.75 16.16 -2.70
C ALA A 141 9.41 16.80 -2.29
N GLY A 142 8.60 16.09 -1.52
CA GLY A 142 7.28 16.57 -1.09
C GLY A 142 6.25 15.45 -1.00
N ILE A 143 4.98 15.83 -1.11
CA ILE A 143 3.84 14.93 -1.19
C ILE A 143 3.19 15.09 -2.57
N ARG A 144 2.97 13.96 -3.24
CA ARG A 144 2.25 13.89 -4.52
C ARG A 144 0.78 14.28 -4.29
N PRO A 145 0.25 15.29 -4.99
CA PRO A 145 -1.13 15.74 -4.76
C PRO A 145 -2.19 14.69 -5.10
N ALA A 146 -1.92 13.82 -6.07
CA ALA A 146 -2.88 12.87 -6.60
C ALA A 146 -3.30 11.78 -5.61
N ASP A 147 -2.35 11.28 -4.80
CA ASP A 147 -2.56 10.13 -3.90
C ASP A 147 -2.03 10.38 -2.47
N GLY A 148 -1.39 11.53 -2.23
CA GLY A 148 -0.78 11.88 -0.96
C GLY A 148 0.52 11.14 -0.66
N VAL A 149 1.13 10.40 -1.58
CA VAL A 149 2.36 9.65 -1.32
C VAL A 149 3.55 10.59 -1.14
N VAL A 150 4.43 10.27 -0.19
CA VAL A 150 5.69 10.99 -0.03
C VAL A 150 6.60 10.65 -1.21
N VAL A 151 7.08 11.69 -1.90
CA VAL A 151 7.94 11.55 -3.08
C VAL A 151 9.38 11.76 -2.66
N PHE A 152 10.24 10.83 -3.08
CA PHE A 152 11.68 10.92 -2.93
C PHE A 152 12.32 11.27 -4.27
N SER A 153 13.44 11.97 -4.23
CA SER A 153 14.24 12.32 -5.41
C SER A 153 15.67 11.87 -5.24
N TYR A 154 16.32 11.57 -6.36
CA TYR A 154 17.65 10.97 -6.40
C TYR A 154 18.58 11.81 -7.29
N PRO A 155 18.99 13.01 -6.85
CA PRO A 155 19.97 13.78 -7.60
C PRO A 155 21.27 12.97 -7.77
N GLY A 156 21.78 12.94 -8.99
CA GLY A 156 22.99 12.20 -9.36
C GLY A 156 22.76 10.72 -9.71
N ALA A 157 21.52 10.24 -9.71
CA ALA A 157 21.15 8.92 -10.27
C ALA A 157 21.17 8.92 -11.80
#